data_AF-A0A519GG46-F1
#
_entry.id   AF-A0A519GG46-F1
#
_cell.length_a   1.000
_cell.length_b   1.000
_cell.length_c   1.000
_cell.angle_alpha   90.00
_cell.angle_beta   90.00
_cell.angle_gamma   90.00
#
_symmetry.space_group_name_H-M   'P 1'
#
loop_
_entity.id
_entity.type
_entity.pdbx_description
1 polymer ?
#
loop_
_entity_poly.entity_id
_entity_poly.type
_entity_poly.pdbx_seq_one_letter_code
_entity_poly.pdbx_strand_id
1 'polypeptide(L)'
;ATVYEDLRRCPYRFFALRQLGLRSADELDAEVDKRDFGNWLHAVLGHFHEALKAAATPDPRARLAMISIAEQRATREFGLSEAEFLPFAAAWPAVRDGYLAWLTEHEAEGNQFVDSELKKEQSLGVLKLIGRLDRIDRTRDGQAFVIDYKTESAATSKDRVKDPTEDTQLAFYAALVADDTLRAAYVNVGEKSSGTQTVEQPEVVAARDALVAGLIDDFTRIGQGAALPPLGEGMVCEHCAARGLCRKDFWEIEA
;
A
#
# COMPACT_ATOMS: atom_id res chain seq x y z
N ALA A 1 -8.25 2.11 -2.48
CA ALA A 1 -7.88 0.72 -2.79
C ALA A 1 -8.76 -0.29 -2.03
N THR A 2 -8.66 -0.40 -0.71
CA THR A 2 -9.29 -1.48 0.09
C THR A 2 -10.80 -1.64 -0.08
N VAL A 3 -11.55 -0.54 -0.21
CA VAL A 3 -13.00 -0.59 -0.43
C VAL A 3 -13.37 -1.26 -1.76
N TYR A 4 -12.63 -0.93 -2.83
CA TYR A 4 -12.88 -1.50 -4.15
C TYR A 4 -12.36 -2.94 -4.23
N GLU A 5 -11.28 -3.24 -3.53
CA GLU A 5 -10.79 -4.61 -3.39
C GLU A 5 -11.83 -5.51 -2.72
N ASP A 6 -12.55 -5.05 -1.70
CA ASP A 6 -13.66 -5.81 -1.10
C ASP A 6 -14.74 -6.14 -2.14
N LEU A 7 -15.06 -5.19 -3.05
CA LEU A 7 -16.04 -5.38 -4.12
C LEU A 7 -15.56 -6.43 -5.13
N ARG A 8 -14.32 -6.29 -5.62
CA ARG A 8 -13.71 -7.24 -6.57
C ARG A 8 -13.58 -8.65 -5.99
N ARG A 9 -13.22 -8.75 -4.70
CA ARG A 9 -13.11 -10.03 -3.99
C ARG A 9 -14.48 -10.69 -3.81
N CYS A 10 -15.51 -9.92 -3.46
CA CYS A 10 -16.88 -10.42 -3.31
C CYS A 10 -17.89 -9.26 -3.21
N PRO A 11 -18.86 -9.14 -4.14
CA PRO A 11 -19.88 -8.09 -4.09
C PRO A 11 -20.68 -8.06 -2.78
N TYR A 12 -21.02 -9.24 -2.23
CA TYR A 12 -21.69 -9.32 -0.93
C TYR A 12 -20.82 -8.83 0.25
N ARG A 13 -19.51 -9.08 0.20
CA ARG A 13 -18.57 -8.58 1.22
C ARG A 13 -18.54 -7.05 1.21
N PHE A 14 -18.50 -6.45 0.03
CA PHE A 14 -18.61 -5.00 -0.11
C PHE A 14 -19.95 -4.47 0.44
N PHE A 15 -21.07 -5.10 0.08
CA PHE A 15 -22.38 -4.72 0.60
C PHE A 15 -22.41 -4.74 2.14
N ALA A 16 -22.02 -5.85 2.76
CA ALA A 16 -22.07 -6.03 4.19
C ALA A 16 -21.13 -5.08 4.95
N LEU A 17 -19.87 -4.97 4.52
CA LEU A 17 -18.85 -4.23 5.28
C LEU A 17 -18.83 -2.73 4.96
N ARG A 18 -19.23 -2.33 3.74
CA ARG A 18 -19.11 -0.95 3.26
C ARG A 18 -20.44 -0.22 3.16
N GLN A 19 -21.50 -0.86 2.66
CA GLN A 19 -22.82 -0.21 2.57
C GLN A 19 -23.59 -0.30 3.88
N LEU A 20 -23.64 -1.49 4.51
CA LEU A 20 -24.28 -1.65 5.82
C LEU A 20 -23.38 -1.22 6.98
N GLY A 21 -22.07 -1.07 6.74
CA GLY A 21 -21.11 -0.65 7.76
C GLY A 21 -20.89 -1.67 8.87
N LEU A 22 -21.15 -2.96 8.60
CA LEU A 22 -20.91 -4.01 9.58
C LEU A 22 -19.43 -4.16 9.86
N ARG A 23 -19.08 -4.37 11.13
CA ARG A 23 -17.70 -4.56 11.59
C ARG A 23 -17.67 -5.70 12.59
N SER A 24 -16.58 -6.46 12.59
CA SER A 24 -16.26 -7.34 13.71
C SER A 24 -16.02 -6.48 14.95
N ALA A 25 -16.32 -7.02 16.12
CA ALA A 25 -15.81 -6.42 17.35
C ALA A 25 -14.28 -6.52 17.32
N ASP A 26 -13.59 -5.44 17.67
CA ASP A 26 -12.13 -5.48 17.81
C ASP A 26 -11.82 -6.42 18.99
N GLU A 27 -11.23 -7.58 18.71
CA GLU A 27 -10.59 -8.40 19.74
C GLU A 27 -9.33 -7.64 20.17
N LEU A 28 -9.13 -7.49 21.48
CA LEU A 28 -7.96 -6.84 22.05
C LEU A 28 -6.75 -7.78 21.92
N ASP A 29 -6.25 -7.97 20.70
CA ASP A 29 -4.94 -8.57 20.51
C ASP A 29 -3.88 -7.49 20.76
N ALA A 30 -3.16 -7.67 21.87
CA ALA A 30 -2.11 -6.77 22.34
C ALA A 30 -0.73 -7.09 21.72
N GLU A 31 -0.66 -7.93 20.68
CA GLU A 31 0.59 -8.30 20.03
C GLU A 31 0.80 -7.48 18.76
N VAL A 32 1.98 -6.84 18.65
CA VAL A 32 2.40 -6.13 17.44
C VAL A 32 2.48 -7.12 16.28
N ASP A 33 1.71 -6.85 15.23
CA ASP A 33 1.67 -7.73 14.07
C ASP A 33 2.58 -7.24 12.92
N LYS A 34 2.59 -7.97 11.79
CA LYS A 34 3.38 -7.57 10.59
C LYS A 34 2.88 -6.27 9.95
N ARG A 35 1.61 -5.95 10.12
CA ARG A 35 0.99 -4.74 9.57
C ARG A 35 1.42 -3.52 10.37
N ASP A 36 1.50 -3.64 11.69
CA ASP A 36 2.02 -2.59 12.57
C ASP A 36 3.47 -2.27 12.23
N PHE A 37 4.29 -3.28 11.97
CA PHE A 37 5.66 -3.08 11.48
C PHE A 37 5.71 -2.35 10.13
N GLY A 38 4.85 -2.73 9.18
CA GLY A 38 4.74 -2.04 7.89
C GLY A 38 4.38 -0.56 8.04
N ASN A 39 3.39 -0.26 8.88
CA ASN A 39 2.96 1.12 9.17
C ASN A 39 4.07 1.92 9.86
N TRP A 40 4.77 1.31 10.82
CA TRP A 40 5.91 1.93 11.49
C TRP A 40 7.03 2.24 10.49
N LEU A 41 7.36 1.30 9.60
CA LEU A 41 8.37 1.51 8.57
C LEU A 41 8.00 2.69 7.66
N HIS A 42 6.75 2.76 7.20
CA HIS A 42 6.26 3.88 6.39
C HIS A 42 6.47 5.21 7.11
N ALA A 43 6.12 5.29 8.39
CA ALA A 43 6.32 6.49 9.20
C ALA A 43 7.80 6.86 9.34
N VAL A 44 8.69 5.90 9.61
CA VAL A 44 10.13 6.14 9.68
C VAL A 44 10.67 6.70 8.36
N LEU A 45 10.31 6.09 7.23
CA LEU A 45 10.78 6.53 5.93
C LEU A 45 10.22 7.91 5.56
N GLY A 46 8.95 8.19 5.88
CA GLY A 46 8.34 9.52 5.70
C GLY A 46 9.08 10.59 6.50
N HIS A 47 9.25 10.39 7.81
CA HIS A 47 9.97 11.32 8.68
C HIS A 47 11.42 11.55 8.21
N PHE A 48 12.09 10.50 7.74
CA PHE A 48 13.45 10.59 7.21
C PHE A 48 13.51 11.44 5.94
N HIS A 49 12.61 11.23 4.98
CA HIS A 49 12.59 11.98 3.72
C HIS A 49 12.17 13.43 3.91
N GLU A 50 11.23 13.72 4.80
CA GLU A 50 10.88 15.09 5.20
C GLU A 50 12.10 15.82 5.77
N ALA A 51 12.85 15.18 6.67
CA ALA A 51 14.06 15.74 7.26
C ALA A 51 15.17 15.93 6.21
N LEU A 52 15.38 14.95 5.33
CA LEU A 52 16.38 15.02 4.27
C LEU A 52 16.04 16.12 3.25
N LYS A 53 14.77 16.32 2.91
CA LYS A 53 14.30 17.40 2.05
C LYS A 53 14.54 18.77 2.69
N ALA A 54 14.30 18.91 3.99
CA ALA A 54 14.51 20.15 4.72
C ALA A 54 16.00 20.52 4.89
N ALA A 55 16.87 19.52 5.03
CA ALA A 55 18.31 19.69 5.21
C ALA A 55 19.09 18.70 4.33
N ALA A 56 19.12 18.95 3.03
CA ALA A 56 19.76 18.06 2.05
C ALA A 56 21.24 17.85 2.37
N THR A 57 21.66 16.58 2.38
CA THR A 57 23.05 16.19 2.61
C THR A 57 23.41 14.93 1.84
N PRO A 58 24.59 14.88 1.20
CA PRO A 58 25.12 13.65 0.62
C PRO A 58 25.92 12.81 1.63
N ASP A 59 26.20 13.32 2.84
CA ASP A 59 27.01 12.61 3.84
C ASP A 59 26.28 11.39 4.41
N PRO A 60 26.80 10.16 4.23
CA PRO A 60 26.17 8.96 4.76
C PRO A 60 26.02 8.97 6.29
N ARG A 61 26.94 9.61 7.03
CA ARG A 61 26.84 9.68 8.50
C ARG A 61 25.69 10.59 8.93
N ALA A 62 25.54 11.73 8.27
CA ALA A 62 24.40 12.61 8.50
C ALA A 62 23.07 11.93 8.18
N ARG A 63 22.97 11.22 7.05
CA ARG A 63 21.76 10.45 6.67
C ARG A 63 21.45 9.34 7.68
N LEU A 64 22.46 8.63 8.17
CA LEU A 64 22.31 7.62 9.22
C LEU A 64 21.75 8.22 10.52
N ALA A 65 22.24 9.40 10.91
CA ALA A 65 21.71 10.11 12.06
C ALA A 65 20.25 10.56 11.86
N MET A 66 19.90 11.07 10.67
CA MET A 66 18.54 11.48 10.33
C MET A 66 17.55 10.32 10.41
N ILE A 67 17.88 9.15 9.82
CA ILE A 67 16.98 7.99 9.86
C ILE A 67 16.85 7.42 11.28
N SER A 68 17.90 7.52 12.11
CA SER A 68 17.85 7.13 13.52
C SER A 68 16.93 8.06 14.34
N ILE A 69 16.89 9.36 14.02
CA ILE A 69 15.95 10.31 14.64
C ILE A 69 14.51 10.02 14.20
N ALA A 70 14.31 9.71 12.91
CA ALA A 70 13.02 9.33 12.34
C ALA A 70 12.47 8.05 12.98
N GLU A 71 13.33 7.04 13.18
CA GLU A 71 13.06 5.81 13.92
C GLU A 71 12.52 6.11 15.32
N GLN A 72 13.27 6.87 16.12
CA GLN A 72 12.86 7.23 17.49
C GLN A 72 11.55 8.00 17.52
N ARG A 73 11.29 8.83 16.51
CA ARG A 73 10.02 9.58 16.38
C ARG A 73 8.86 8.62 16.11
N ALA A 74 8.96 7.75 15.10
CA ALA A 74 7.91 6.80 14.77
C ALA A 74 7.62 5.85 15.94
N THR A 75 8.65 5.34 16.62
CA THR A 75 8.48 4.47 17.80
C THR A 75 7.69 5.16 18.91
N ARG A 76 7.92 6.45 19.15
CA ARG A 76 7.11 7.24 20.12
C ARG A 76 5.68 7.46 19.66
N GLU A 77 5.47 7.75 18.37
CA GLU A 77 4.13 8.01 17.80
C GLU A 77 3.23 6.76 17.85
N PHE A 78 3.81 5.57 17.67
CA PHE A 78 3.08 4.30 17.72
C PHE A 78 2.95 3.75 19.16
N GLY A 79 3.57 4.38 20.16
CA GLY A 79 3.47 3.96 21.56
C GLY A 79 4.06 2.57 21.84
N LEU A 80 4.97 2.09 20.97
CA LEU A 80 5.53 0.75 21.07
C LEU A 80 6.51 0.69 22.24
N SER A 81 6.31 -0.28 23.14
CA SER A 81 7.32 -0.57 24.16
C SER A 81 8.55 -1.22 23.54
N GLU A 82 9.69 -1.13 24.22
CA GLU A 82 10.95 -1.74 23.77
C GLU A 82 10.82 -3.28 23.64
N ALA A 83 9.99 -3.91 24.47
CA ALA A 83 9.76 -5.36 24.43
C ALA A 83 8.88 -5.78 23.23
N GLU A 84 7.83 -5.01 22.93
CA GLU A 84 6.93 -5.25 21.80
C GLU A 84 7.62 -5.03 20.45
N PHE A 85 8.57 -4.09 20.39
CA PHE A 85 9.34 -3.81 19.18
C PHE A 85 10.58 -4.70 19.02
N LEU A 86 10.95 -5.49 20.03
CA LEU A 86 12.21 -6.23 20.06
C LEU A 86 12.46 -7.13 18.83
N PRO A 87 11.47 -7.87 18.29
CA PRO A 87 11.66 -8.68 17.09
C PRO A 87 12.07 -7.85 15.86
N PHE A 88 11.58 -6.62 15.78
CA PHE A 88 11.85 -5.69 14.67
C PHE A 88 13.10 -4.86 14.89
N ALA A 89 13.43 -4.52 16.14
CA ALA A 89 14.65 -3.81 16.49
C ALA A 89 15.91 -4.58 16.08
N ALA A 90 15.88 -5.92 16.17
CA ALA A 90 17.00 -6.77 15.76
C ALA A 90 17.23 -6.74 14.24
N ALA A 91 16.15 -6.69 13.47
CA ALA A 91 16.14 -6.64 12.01
C ALA A 91 16.53 -5.27 11.45
N TRP A 92 16.11 -4.22 12.14
CA TRP A 92 16.10 -2.85 11.64
C TRP A 92 17.45 -2.35 11.11
N PRO A 93 18.60 -2.56 11.77
CA PRO A 93 19.88 -2.09 11.26
C PRO A 93 20.19 -2.57 9.83
N ALA A 94 19.95 -3.85 9.54
CA ALA A 94 20.19 -4.41 8.21
C ALA A 94 19.20 -3.86 7.17
N VAL A 95 17.93 -3.71 7.56
CA VAL A 95 16.87 -3.12 6.71
C VAL A 95 17.19 -1.67 6.36
N ARG A 96 17.54 -0.86 7.38
CA ARG A 96 17.93 0.54 7.26
C ARG A 96 19.13 0.70 6.33
N ASP A 97 20.18 -0.07 6.54
CA ASP A 97 21.41 0.03 5.76
C ASP A 97 21.17 -0.37 4.30
N GLY A 98 20.38 -1.44 4.07
CA GLY A 98 19.95 -1.84 2.74
C GLY A 98 19.09 -0.78 2.04
N TYR A 99 18.22 -0.10 2.79
CA TYR A 99 17.41 1.00 2.26
C TYR A 99 18.25 2.22 1.88
N LEU A 100 19.20 2.63 2.73
CA LEU A 100 20.08 3.77 2.45
C LEU A 100 21.00 3.51 1.24
N ALA A 101 21.45 2.26 1.06
CA ALA A 101 22.19 1.85 -0.13
C ALA A 101 21.31 1.99 -1.39
N TRP A 102 20.10 1.41 -1.37
CA TRP A 102 19.13 1.54 -2.46
C TRP A 102 18.79 3.01 -2.78
N LEU A 103 18.59 3.84 -1.75
CA LEU A 103 18.27 5.26 -1.95
C LEU A 103 19.38 6.01 -2.67
N THR A 104 20.64 5.67 -2.38
CA THR A 104 21.79 6.28 -3.05
C THR A 104 21.78 5.98 -4.55
N GLU A 105 21.45 4.74 -4.93
CA GLU A 105 21.31 4.34 -6.34
C GLU A 105 20.10 5.01 -6.99
N HIS A 106 18.95 5.00 -6.31
CA HIS A 106 17.71 5.62 -6.79
C HIS A 106 17.85 7.12 -7.04
N GLU A 107 18.56 7.85 -6.17
CA GLU A 107 18.86 9.28 -6.37
C GLU A 107 19.90 9.50 -7.48
N ALA A 108 20.87 8.59 -7.65
CA ALA A 108 21.86 8.67 -8.73
C ALA A 108 21.24 8.51 -10.13
N GLU A 109 20.12 7.79 -10.25
CA GLU A 109 19.29 7.75 -11.46
C GLU A 109 18.60 9.10 -11.76
N GLY A 110 18.63 10.03 -10.81
CA GLY A 110 18.05 11.37 -10.91
C GLY A 110 16.61 11.45 -10.42
N ASN A 111 16.13 10.43 -9.69
CA ASN A 111 14.84 10.50 -9.01
C ASN A 111 14.95 11.41 -7.77
N GLN A 112 13.99 12.29 -7.58
CA GLN A 112 13.98 13.29 -6.52
C GLN A 112 12.72 13.15 -5.69
N PHE A 113 12.89 13.07 -4.37
CA PHE A 113 11.78 13.03 -3.44
C PHE A 113 10.92 14.30 -3.52
N VAL A 114 9.60 14.13 -3.68
CA VAL A 114 8.63 15.24 -3.63
C VAL A 114 7.89 15.23 -2.31
N ASP A 115 7.25 14.11 -1.96
CA ASP A 115 6.39 14.02 -0.79
C ASP A 115 6.19 12.58 -0.31
N SER A 116 5.76 12.42 0.92
CA SER A 116 5.42 11.12 1.54
C SER A 116 4.13 11.21 2.33
N GLU A 117 3.46 10.07 2.53
CA GLU A 117 2.21 9.98 3.30
C GLU A 117 1.13 10.96 2.80
N LEU A 118 1.15 11.25 1.50
CA LEU A 118 0.38 12.32 0.89
C LEU A 118 -1.07 11.90 0.69
N LYS A 119 -1.98 12.52 1.47
CA LYS A 119 -3.42 12.38 1.26
C LYS A 119 -3.83 13.05 -0.05
N LYS A 120 -4.45 12.29 -0.94
CA LYS A 120 -4.95 12.75 -2.24
C LYS A 120 -6.42 12.42 -2.38
N GLU A 121 -7.10 13.33 -3.07
CA GLU A 121 -8.45 13.13 -3.56
C GLU A 121 -8.46 13.38 -5.07
N GLN A 122 -9.12 12.51 -5.82
CA GLN A 122 -9.32 12.67 -7.26
C GLN A 122 -10.78 12.45 -7.62
N SER A 123 -11.36 13.37 -8.38
CA SER A 123 -12.73 13.25 -8.87
C SER A 123 -12.79 12.34 -10.10
N LEU A 124 -13.69 11.36 -10.09
CA LEU A 124 -14.02 10.48 -11.21
C LEU A 124 -15.50 10.65 -11.57
N GLY A 125 -15.89 11.87 -11.92
CA GLY A 125 -17.30 12.23 -12.11
C GLY A 125 -18.07 12.22 -10.79
N VAL A 126 -19.05 11.33 -10.66
CA VAL A 126 -19.88 11.19 -9.44
C VAL A 126 -19.15 10.48 -8.30
N LEU A 127 -18.03 9.84 -8.61
CA LEU A 127 -17.18 9.17 -7.63
C LEU A 127 -16.02 10.08 -7.22
N LYS A 128 -15.54 9.88 -6.00
CA LYS A 128 -14.32 10.49 -5.51
C LYS A 128 -13.38 9.40 -5.01
N LEU A 129 -12.20 9.31 -5.61
CA LEU A 129 -11.11 8.50 -5.05
C LEU A 129 -10.45 9.26 -3.93
N ILE A 130 -10.22 8.57 -2.83
CA ILE A 130 -9.51 9.06 -1.67
C ILE A 130 -8.47 8.01 -1.32
N GLY A 131 -7.23 8.44 -1.12
CA GLY A 131 -6.16 7.56 -0.68
C GLY A 131 -4.97 8.34 -0.15
N ARG A 132 -3.99 7.59 0.30
CA ARG A 132 -2.73 8.10 0.81
C ARG A 132 -1.62 7.39 0.06
N LEU A 133 -0.74 8.16 -0.58
CA LEU A 133 0.43 7.64 -1.26
C LEU A 133 1.57 7.53 -0.25
N ASP A 134 2.28 6.41 -0.22
CA ASP A 134 3.43 6.24 0.69
C ASP A 134 4.54 7.23 0.32
N ARG A 135 4.89 7.29 -0.97
CA ARG A 135 5.87 8.23 -1.52
C ARG A 135 5.59 8.60 -2.97
N ILE A 136 5.90 9.85 -3.31
CA ILE A 136 5.94 10.33 -4.68
C ILE A 136 7.26 11.06 -4.95
N ASP A 137 7.87 10.71 -6.07
CA ASP A 137 9.09 11.31 -6.59
C ASP A 137 8.84 11.99 -7.94
N ARG A 138 9.81 12.81 -8.36
CA ARG A 138 9.98 13.26 -9.75
C ARG A 138 11.19 12.58 -10.34
N THR A 139 11.00 11.93 -11.47
CA THR A 139 12.10 11.34 -12.24
C THR A 139 12.95 12.42 -12.91
N ARG A 140 14.11 12.02 -13.45
CA ARG A 140 15.01 12.92 -14.20
C ARG A 140 14.32 13.63 -15.37
N ASP A 141 13.38 12.97 -16.03
CA ASP A 141 12.57 13.50 -17.14
C ASP A 141 11.29 14.21 -16.67
N GLY A 142 11.09 14.37 -15.36
CA GLY A 142 10.00 15.16 -14.76
C GLY A 142 8.69 14.40 -14.55
N GLN A 143 8.62 13.12 -14.90
CA GLN A 143 7.44 12.30 -14.65
C GLN A 143 7.24 12.05 -13.16
N ALA A 144 5.98 11.92 -12.74
CA ALA A 144 5.66 11.42 -11.42
C ALA A 144 6.10 9.96 -11.30
N PHE A 145 6.70 9.60 -10.17
CA PHE A 145 7.02 8.22 -9.81
C PHE A 145 6.42 7.91 -8.43
N VAL A 146 5.33 7.15 -8.41
CA VAL A 146 4.70 6.73 -7.16
C VAL A 146 5.34 5.44 -6.65
N ILE A 147 5.61 5.41 -5.36
CA ILE A 147 6.26 4.28 -4.68
C ILE A 147 5.36 3.80 -3.55
N ASP A 148 5.21 2.48 -3.46
CA ASP A 148 4.54 1.79 -2.37
C ASP A 148 5.54 0.89 -1.64
N TYR A 149 5.72 1.09 -0.33
CA TYR A 149 6.72 0.37 0.45
C TYR A 149 6.17 -0.96 0.94
N LYS A 150 6.92 -2.04 0.70
CA LYS A 150 6.53 -3.41 1.02
C LYS A 150 7.57 -4.09 1.92
N THR A 151 7.13 -4.65 3.04
CA THR A 151 7.99 -5.47 3.94
C THR A 151 7.92 -6.97 3.62
N GLU A 152 7.09 -7.37 2.66
CA GLU A 152 7.00 -8.73 2.16
C GLU A 152 8.20 -9.10 1.27
N SER A 153 8.23 -10.37 0.83
CA SER A 153 9.28 -10.83 -0.06
C SER A 153 9.20 -10.17 -1.45
N ALA A 154 10.37 -9.90 -2.05
CA ALA A 154 10.42 -9.40 -3.43
C ALA A 154 9.77 -10.35 -4.44
N ALA A 155 9.72 -11.66 -4.17
CA ALA A 155 8.99 -12.61 -5.01
C ALA A 155 7.49 -12.30 -5.01
N THR A 156 6.91 -11.99 -3.86
CA THR A 156 5.49 -11.61 -3.73
C THR A 156 5.19 -10.36 -4.53
N SER A 157 6.02 -9.31 -4.43
CA SER A 157 5.79 -8.08 -5.19
C SER A 157 6.05 -8.26 -6.69
N LYS A 158 6.97 -9.14 -7.09
CA LYS A 158 7.14 -9.55 -8.49
C LYS A 158 5.92 -10.30 -9.03
N ASP A 159 5.30 -11.15 -8.21
CA ASP A 159 4.05 -11.82 -8.60
C ASP A 159 2.91 -10.81 -8.79
N ARG A 160 2.80 -9.79 -7.92
CA ARG A 160 1.79 -8.72 -8.04
C ARG A 160 1.85 -7.93 -9.36
N VAL A 161 3.04 -7.79 -9.96
CA VAL A 161 3.19 -7.00 -11.20
C VAL A 161 3.06 -7.82 -12.48
N LYS A 162 2.91 -9.16 -12.38
CA LYS A 162 2.78 -10.03 -13.56
C LYS A 162 1.52 -9.75 -14.35
N ASP A 163 0.39 -9.58 -13.66
CA ASP A 163 -0.85 -9.11 -14.25
C ASP A 163 -1.16 -7.71 -13.70
N PRO A 164 -1.12 -6.65 -14.53
CA PRO A 164 -1.35 -5.28 -14.09
C PRO A 164 -2.76 -5.05 -13.53
N THR A 165 -3.71 -5.94 -13.81
CA THR A 165 -5.11 -5.83 -13.38
C THR A 165 -5.47 -6.71 -12.20
N GLU A 166 -4.62 -7.66 -11.79
CA GLU A 166 -4.83 -8.47 -10.58
C GLU A 166 -4.62 -7.64 -9.32
N ASP A 167 -3.44 -7.03 -9.17
CA ASP A 167 -3.15 -6.13 -8.06
C ASP A 167 -3.47 -4.67 -8.42
N THR A 168 -4.52 -4.13 -7.80
CA THR A 168 -5.00 -2.77 -8.07
C THR A 168 -4.29 -1.67 -7.31
N GLN A 169 -3.35 -1.96 -6.41
CA GLN A 169 -2.83 -0.95 -5.49
C GLN A 169 -2.04 0.13 -6.24
N LEU A 170 -1.10 -0.24 -7.12
CA LEU A 170 -0.36 0.74 -7.93
C LEU A 170 -1.25 1.46 -8.94
N ALA A 171 -2.23 0.78 -9.54
CA ALA A 171 -3.22 1.41 -10.42
C ALA A 171 -4.07 2.45 -9.66
N PHE A 172 -4.42 2.17 -8.39
CA PHE A 172 -5.14 3.11 -7.54
C PHE A 172 -4.28 4.31 -7.16
N TYR A 173 -3.00 4.09 -6.86
CA TYR A 173 -2.04 5.17 -6.59
C TYR A 173 -1.87 6.06 -7.84
N ALA A 174 -1.75 5.44 -9.01
CA ALA A 174 -1.70 6.14 -10.28
C ALA A 174 -2.96 6.98 -10.54
N ALA A 175 -4.15 6.48 -10.20
CA ALA A 175 -5.41 7.21 -10.35
C ALA A 175 -5.56 8.41 -9.39
N LEU A 176 -4.75 8.49 -8.31
CA LEU A 176 -4.73 9.62 -7.39
C LEU A 176 -3.79 10.76 -7.85
N VAL A 177 -3.00 10.51 -8.88
CA VAL A 177 -2.06 11.47 -9.45
C VAL A 177 -2.64 12.04 -10.74
N ALA A 178 -2.51 13.36 -10.94
CA ALA A 178 -3.12 14.06 -12.07
C ALA A 178 -2.32 13.92 -13.39
N ASP A 179 -1.09 13.43 -13.31
CA ASP A 179 -0.20 13.25 -14.46
C ASP A 179 -0.76 12.18 -15.43
N ASP A 180 -0.81 12.51 -16.73
CA ASP A 180 -1.31 11.62 -17.78
C ASP A 180 -0.45 10.34 -17.89
N THR A 181 0.86 10.52 -17.81
CA THR A 181 1.87 9.45 -17.77
C THR A 181 2.64 9.50 -16.48
N LEU A 182 2.93 8.33 -15.90
CA LEU A 182 3.69 8.20 -14.66
C LEU A 182 4.34 6.83 -14.59
N ARG A 183 5.26 6.68 -13.62
CA ARG A 183 5.82 5.41 -13.20
C ARG A 183 5.27 5.01 -11.84
N ALA A 184 5.19 3.71 -11.59
CA ALA A 184 4.77 3.19 -10.29
C ALA A 184 5.52 1.92 -9.94
N ALA A 185 5.95 1.80 -8.69
CA ALA A 185 6.67 0.62 -8.22
C ALA A 185 6.33 0.24 -6.79
N TYR A 186 6.44 -1.05 -6.52
CA TYR A 186 6.68 -1.53 -5.17
C TYR A 186 8.18 -1.40 -4.85
N VAL A 187 8.50 -0.91 -3.65
CA VAL A 187 9.86 -0.96 -3.12
C VAL A 187 9.85 -1.90 -1.93
N ASN A 188 10.46 -3.07 -2.11
CA ASN A 188 10.59 -4.09 -1.08
C ASN A 188 11.72 -3.70 -0.12
N VAL A 189 11.38 -3.42 1.12
CA VAL A 189 12.30 -3.03 2.19
C VAL A 189 12.32 -4.15 3.23
N GLY A 190 13.38 -4.95 3.25
CA GLY A 190 13.45 -6.11 4.15
C GLY A 190 14.84 -6.73 4.25
N GLU A 191 15.00 -7.65 5.19
CA GLU A 191 16.28 -8.25 5.60
C GLU A 191 16.87 -9.28 4.63
N LYS A 192 16.11 -9.71 3.62
CA LYS A 192 16.55 -10.82 2.75
C LYS A 192 17.83 -10.43 2.02
N SER A 193 18.68 -11.42 1.73
CA SER A 193 20.01 -11.28 1.09
C SER A 193 20.02 -10.47 -0.21
N SER A 194 18.86 -10.25 -0.82
CA SER A 194 18.65 -9.42 -2.00
C SER A 194 18.65 -7.91 -1.74
N GLY A 195 18.65 -7.46 -0.49
CA GLY A 195 18.57 -6.04 -0.12
C GLY A 195 17.22 -5.41 -0.47
N THR A 196 17.17 -4.07 -0.44
CA THR A 196 15.99 -3.30 -0.88
C THR A 196 15.90 -3.33 -2.40
N GLN A 197 14.71 -3.61 -2.95
CA GLN A 197 14.52 -3.78 -4.40
C GLN A 197 13.31 -3.02 -4.93
N THR A 198 13.47 -2.38 -6.09
CA THR A 198 12.37 -1.80 -6.87
C THR A 198 11.74 -2.85 -7.78
N VAL A 199 10.43 -2.96 -7.75
CA VAL A 199 9.61 -3.77 -8.66
C VAL A 199 8.60 -2.86 -9.33
N GLU A 200 8.93 -2.42 -10.55
CA GLU A 200 8.12 -1.49 -11.33
C GLU A 200 6.96 -2.21 -12.04
N GLN A 201 5.82 -1.52 -12.16
CA GLN A 201 4.70 -1.92 -13.00
C GLN A 201 4.76 -1.15 -14.33
N PRO A 202 5.33 -1.73 -15.41
CA PRO A 202 5.52 -1.03 -16.68
C PRO A 202 4.21 -0.65 -17.36
N GLU A 203 3.10 -1.33 -17.05
CA GLU A 203 1.78 -1.09 -17.65
C GLU A 203 0.86 -0.27 -16.73
N VAL A 204 1.41 0.48 -15.77
CA VAL A 204 0.60 1.16 -14.74
C VAL A 204 -0.45 2.12 -15.33
N VAL A 205 -0.15 2.80 -16.44
CA VAL A 205 -1.10 3.71 -17.10
C VAL A 205 -2.31 2.93 -17.63
N ALA A 206 -2.08 1.82 -18.32
CA ALA A 206 -3.16 0.95 -18.79
C ALA A 206 -3.94 0.34 -17.62
N ALA A 207 -3.24 -0.08 -16.56
CA ALA A 207 -3.84 -0.59 -15.33
C ALA A 207 -4.74 0.45 -14.65
N ARG A 208 -4.29 1.70 -14.56
CA ARG A 208 -5.04 2.85 -14.03
C ARG A 208 -6.31 3.06 -14.82
N ASP A 209 -6.20 3.10 -16.15
CA ASP A 209 -7.34 3.40 -17.01
C ASP A 209 -8.39 2.28 -16.94
N ALA A 210 -7.96 1.02 -16.93
CA ALA A 210 -8.84 -0.14 -16.71
C ALA A 210 -9.49 -0.11 -15.32
N LEU A 211 -8.75 0.25 -14.28
CA LEU A 211 -9.26 0.40 -12.92
C LEU A 211 -10.34 1.49 -12.84
N VAL A 212 -10.07 2.66 -13.42
CA VAL A 212 -11.00 3.80 -13.41
C VAL A 212 -12.27 3.47 -14.18
N ALA A 213 -12.15 2.84 -15.35
CA ALA A 213 -13.31 2.38 -16.12
C ALA A 213 -14.15 1.36 -15.35
N GLY A 214 -13.51 0.37 -14.73
CA GLY A 214 -14.19 -0.64 -13.90
C GLY A 214 -14.89 -0.02 -12.69
N LEU A 215 -14.24 0.90 -11.98
CA LEU A 215 -14.84 1.66 -10.87
C LEU A 215 -16.11 2.40 -11.30
N ILE A 216 -16.05 3.11 -12.43
CA ILE A 216 -17.21 3.87 -12.92
C ILE A 216 -18.36 2.94 -13.30
N ASP A 217 -18.08 1.85 -14.03
CA ASP A 217 -19.09 0.87 -14.42
C ASP A 217 -19.74 0.19 -13.21
N ASP A 218 -18.92 -0.37 -12.31
CA ASP A 218 -19.39 -1.12 -11.14
C ASP A 218 -20.29 -0.25 -10.26
N PHE A 219 -19.86 0.96 -9.92
CA PHE A 219 -20.66 1.85 -9.08
C PHE A 219 -21.90 2.41 -9.79
N THR A 220 -21.85 2.58 -11.12
CA THR A 220 -23.04 2.94 -11.89
C THR A 220 -24.08 1.81 -11.83
N ARG A 221 -23.66 0.57 -12.03
CA ARG A 221 -24.54 -0.60 -11.95
C ARG A 221 -25.12 -0.78 -10.55
N ILE A 222 -24.31 -0.58 -9.51
CA ILE A 222 -24.77 -0.61 -8.11
C ILE A 222 -25.81 0.48 -7.87
N GLY A 223 -25.57 1.71 -8.35
CA GLY A 223 -26.53 2.81 -8.26
C GLY A 223 -27.86 2.55 -9.00
N GLN A 224 -27.83 1.68 -10.02
CA GLN A 224 -29.01 1.22 -10.77
C GLN A 224 -29.70 -0.01 -10.14
N GLY A 225 -29.23 -0.49 -8.98
CA GLY A 225 -29.83 -1.60 -8.27
C GLY A 225 -29.32 -2.98 -8.69
N ALA A 226 -28.14 -3.08 -9.29
CA ALA A 226 -27.51 -4.37 -9.55
C ALA A 226 -27.34 -5.18 -8.26
N ALA A 227 -27.64 -6.48 -8.33
CA ALA A 227 -27.48 -7.40 -7.20
C ALA A 227 -25.99 -7.52 -6.81
N LEU A 228 -25.74 -7.72 -5.51
CA LEU A 228 -24.41 -7.91 -4.93
C LEU A 228 -24.27 -9.33 -4.36
N PRO A 229 -24.16 -10.36 -5.22
CA PRO A 229 -24.14 -11.76 -4.79
C PRO A 229 -22.85 -12.16 -4.05
N PRO A 230 -22.90 -13.23 -3.23
CA PRO A 230 -21.74 -13.73 -2.51
C PRO A 230 -20.84 -14.59 -3.40
N LEU A 231 -20.00 -13.94 -4.22
CA LEU A 231 -19.14 -14.62 -5.21
C LEU A 231 -17.72 -14.94 -4.72
N GLY A 232 -17.34 -14.55 -3.49
CA GLY A 232 -15.98 -14.80 -2.99
C GLY A 232 -15.65 -16.30 -2.94
N GLU A 233 -14.38 -16.67 -3.09
CA GLU A 233 -13.91 -18.06 -3.11
C GLU A 233 -12.62 -18.26 -2.30
N GLY A 234 -12.36 -19.51 -1.86
CA GLY A 234 -11.15 -19.91 -1.15
C GLY A 234 -10.82 -19.00 0.05
N MET A 235 -9.57 -18.52 0.09
CA MET A 235 -9.05 -17.65 1.16
C MET A 235 -9.88 -16.38 1.38
N VAL A 236 -10.56 -15.87 0.34
CA VAL A 236 -11.43 -14.68 0.48
C VAL A 236 -12.59 -14.97 1.43
N CYS A 237 -13.16 -16.18 1.35
CA CYS A 237 -14.25 -16.63 2.21
C CYS A 237 -13.78 -17.09 3.59
N GLU A 238 -12.63 -17.74 3.68
CA GLU A 238 -12.06 -18.22 4.95
C GLU A 238 -11.80 -17.08 5.93
N HIS A 239 -11.32 -15.94 5.44
CA HIS A 239 -11.03 -14.76 6.26
C HIS A 239 -12.08 -13.64 6.13
N CYS A 240 -13.32 -13.96 5.73
CA CYS A 240 -14.36 -12.97 5.54
C CYS A 240 -15.08 -12.64 6.85
N ALA A 241 -14.99 -11.39 7.33
CA ALA A 241 -15.74 -10.92 8.49
C ALA A 241 -17.28 -11.00 8.31
N ALA A 242 -17.77 -11.00 7.07
CA ALA A 242 -19.20 -11.16 6.79
C ALA A 242 -19.65 -12.64 6.74
N ARG A 243 -18.75 -13.61 6.97
CA ARG A 243 -19.03 -15.04 6.81
C ARG A 243 -20.22 -15.50 7.66
N GLY A 244 -20.33 -15.03 8.91
CA GLY A 244 -21.43 -15.41 9.81
C GLY A 244 -22.84 -15.02 9.32
N LEU A 245 -22.95 -14.09 8.37
CA LEU A 245 -24.21 -13.66 7.76
C LEU A 245 -24.37 -14.16 6.32
N CYS A 246 -23.26 -14.50 5.67
CA CYS A 246 -23.23 -14.96 4.30
C CYS A 246 -23.91 -16.32 4.17
N ARG A 247 -24.82 -16.45 3.20
CA ARG A 247 -25.54 -17.70 2.95
C ARG A 247 -24.94 -18.56 1.83
N LYS A 248 -23.78 -18.21 1.28
CA LYS A 248 -23.14 -18.94 0.16
C LYS A 248 -23.05 -20.45 0.45
N ASP A 249 -22.54 -20.81 1.62
CA ASP A 249 -22.34 -22.21 2.03
C ASP A 249 -23.65 -22.98 2.27
N PHE A 250 -24.78 -22.28 2.41
CA PHE A 250 -26.10 -22.89 2.61
C PHE A 250 -26.81 -23.21 1.29
N TRP A 251 -26.24 -22.80 0.14
CA TRP A 251 -26.80 -23.05 -1.18
C TRP A 251 -26.30 -24.38 -1.79
N GLU A 252 -25.21 -24.96 -1.26
CA GLU A 252 -24.61 -26.20 -1.78
C GLU A 252 -25.22 -27.49 -1.17
N ILE A 253 -26.25 -27.39 -0.30
CA ILE A 253 -26.85 -28.55 0.39
C ILE A 253 -27.94 -29.25 -0.46
N GLU A 254 -28.27 -28.75 -1.65
CA GLU A 254 -29.20 -29.43 -2.57
C GLU A 254 -28.47 -30.06 -3.77
N ALA A 255 -27.83 -31.22 -3.53
CA ALA A 255 -27.42 -32.15 -4.58
C ALA A 255 -27.70 -33.60 -4.17
#